data_AF-A0A6A7C3L1-F1
#
_entry.id   AF-A0A6A7C3L1-F1
#
_cell.length_a   1.000
_cell.length_b   1.000
_cell.length_c   1.000
_cell.angle_alpha   90.00
_cell.angle_beta   90.00
_cell.angle_gamma   90.00
#
_symmetry.space_group_name_H-M   'P 1'
#
loop_
_entity.id
_entity.type
_entity.pdbx_description
1 polymer ?
#
loop_
_entity_poly.entity_id
_entity_poly.type
_entity_poly.pdbx_seq_one_letter_code
_entity_poly.pdbx_strand_id
1 'polypeptide(L)'
;MSASSSLPSDYINEIRTLDRLVREDAPEDILQYCANHFLRRLESQRKEFRLSENHPTKKMADNSFPGSNNPFGAGLASFGMHSLVEEEEEQGHGLTSPTAAAFPANSRSGRPIGNAPPASLAAATVGSLEIASSIPPNFNMGRRTSVSAESLAPAAADDAGWKAPNYPKTAEQTARLHEAVSHNFLFAHLDDEQSAQVLGALQERKVPAKDVRVIVQGDAGDFFYVVESGKFDIYVNPSGAAEPGPNGLGKKVAVSGPGTSFGELALMYNAPRAATVVSTEPSILWQLDRVTFRRILMDSAFQRRRMYESFLEEVPLLASLTPYERSKIADALETKKYPAGSTIIRQGDVGDKFYLLESGEAEAQQRGRSAPLKKYTKGDYFGELALLEDKPRAASVVSTTPVKVATLGKDGFQRLLGPVESIMRRDDPRKASS
;
A
#
# COMPACT_ATOMS: atom_id res chain seq x y z
N MET A 1 -19.59 5.82 -61.47
CA MET A 1 -19.49 4.37 -61.19
C MET A 1 -19.08 4.24 -59.73
N SER A 2 -20.00 3.82 -58.85
CA SER A 2 -19.75 3.72 -57.41
C SER A 2 -18.94 2.47 -57.09
N ALA A 3 -17.77 2.63 -56.48
CA ALA A 3 -17.08 1.52 -55.83
C ALA A 3 -17.73 1.29 -54.45
N SER A 4 -18.56 0.26 -54.35
CA SER A 4 -19.12 -0.22 -53.08
C SER A 4 -17.99 -0.81 -52.24
N SER A 5 -17.66 -0.19 -51.11
CA SER A 5 -16.80 -0.81 -50.10
C SER A 5 -17.55 -1.99 -49.47
N SER A 6 -17.15 -3.21 -49.79
CA SER A 6 -17.68 -4.43 -49.17
C SER A 6 -17.31 -4.46 -47.68
N LEU A 7 -18.28 -4.77 -46.82
CA LEU A 7 -18.05 -4.96 -45.39
C LEU A 7 -17.00 -6.07 -45.14
N PRO A 8 -16.28 -6.04 -44.01
CA PRO A 8 -15.31 -7.07 -43.66
C PRO A 8 -15.93 -8.48 -43.69
N SER A 9 -15.18 -9.47 -44.19
CA SER A 9 -15.64 -10.86 -44.32
C SER A 9 -16.13 -11.45 -43.01
N ASP A 10 -15.42 -11.15 -41.91
CA ASP A 10 -15.70 -11.71 -40.59
C ASP A 10 -17.01 -11.17 -40.02
N TYR A 11 -17.27 -9.87 -40.24
CA TYR A 11 -18.54 -9.24 -39.89
C TYR A 11 -19.71 -9.88 -40.67
N ILE A 12 -19.53 -10.08 -41.99
CA ILE A 12 -20.56 -10.71 -42.83
C ILE A 12 -20.86 -12.13 -42.35
N ASN A 13 -19.85 -12.89 -41.96
CA ASN A 13 -20.02 -14.27 -41.48
C ASN A 13 -20.74 -14.33 -40.12
N GLU A 14 -20.44 -13.42 -39.20
CA GLU A 14 -21.11 -13.37 -37.90
C GLU A 14 -22.60 -12.99 -38.05
N ILE A 15 -22.89 -12.00 -38.91
CA ILE A 15 -24.28 -11.60 -39.20
C ILE A 15 -25.06 -12.73 -39.90
N ARG A 16 -24.46 -13.46 -40.85
CA ARG A 16 -25.11 -14.63 -41.47
C ARG A 16 -25.39 -15.74 -40.46
N THR A 17 -24.51 -15.92 -39.49
CA THR A 17 -24.68 -16.91 -38.42
C THR A 17 -25.86 -16.51 -37.52
N LEU A 18 -25.91 -15.25 -37.11
CA LEU A 18 -27.04 -14.72 -36.34
C LEU A 18 -28.36 -14.81 -37.11
N ASP A 19 -28.38 -14.44 -38.39
CA ASP A 19 -29.58 -14.49 -39.25
C ASP A 19 -30.12 -15.93 -39.39
N ARG A 20 -29.23 -16.93 -39.48
CA ARG A 20 -29.61 -18.35 -39.46
C ARG A 20 -30.24 -18.74 -38.11
N LEU A 21 -29.61 -18.36 -36.99
CA LEU A 21 -30.10 -18.72 -35.65
C LEU A 21 -31.45 -18.06 -35.32
N VAL A 22 -31.65 -16.81 -35.74
CA VAL A 22 -32.94 -16.11 -35.55
C VAL A 22 -34.06 -16.77 -36.37
N ARG A 23 -33.76 -17.29 -37.57
CA ARG A 23 -34.73 -18.04 -38.38
C ARG A 23 -35.03 -19.43 -37.82
N GLU A 24 -34.03 -20.10 -37.23
CA GLU A 24 -34.18 -21.41 -36.61
C GLU A 24 -34.97 -21.34 -35.29
N ASP A 25 -34.63 -20.40 -34.41
CA ASP A 25 -35.18 -20.32 -33.05
C ASP A 25 -36.45 -19.47 -32.93
N ALA A 26 -36.75 -18.65 -33.95
CA ALA A 26 -37.92 -17.75 -34.04
C ALA A 26 -38.26 -17.03 -32.70
N PRO A 27 -37.32 -16.26 -32.12
CA PRO A 27 -37.50 -15.67 -30.79
C PRO A 27 -38.55 -14.55 -30.80
N GLU A 28 -39.38 -14.48 -29.75
CA GLU A 28 -40.36 -13.40 -29.57
C GLU A 28 -39.71 -12.03 -29.37
N ASP A 29 -38.57 -11.97 -28.66
CA ASP A 29 -37.77 -10.76 -28.47
C ASP A 29 -36.44 -10.86 -29.23
N ILE A 30 -36.44 -10.35 -30.45
CA ILE A 30 -35.29 -10.35 -31.35
C ILE A 30 -34.13 -9.52 -30.78
N LEU A 31 -34.40 -8.40 -30.11
CA LEU A 31 -33.35 -7.51 -29.61
C LEU A 31 -32.61 -8.14 -28.43
N GLN A 32 -33.35 -8.70 -27.47
CA GLN A 32 -32.74 -9.42 -26.35
C GLN A 32 -32.00 -10.69 -26.80
N TYR A 33 -32.53 -11.39 -27.82
CA TYR A 33 -31.87 -12.56 -28.40
C TYR A 33 -30.53 -12.19 -29.07
N CYS A 34 -30.51 -11.14 -29.88
CA CYS A 34 -29.27 -10.64 -30.50
C CYS A 34 -28.24 -10.18 -29.45
N ALA A 35 -28.66 -9.46 -28.41
CA ALA A 35 -27.78 -9.04 -27.33
C ALA A 35 -27.12 -10.24 -26.62
N ASN A 36 -27.93 -11.26 -26.29
CA ASN A 36 -27.44 -12.49 -25.67
C ASN A 36 -26.49 -13.28 -26.57
N HIS A 37 -26.74 -13.31 -27.88
CA HIS A 37 -25.88 -13.97 -28.84
C HIS A 37 -24.47 -13.36 -28.86
N PHE A 38 -24.37 -12.03 -28.98
CA PHE A 38 -23.06 -11.36 -29.01
C PHE A 38 -22.34 -11.42 -27.67
N LEU A 39 -23.05 -11.39 -26.54
CA LEU A 39 -22.45 -11.58 -25.22
C LEU A 39 -21.81 -12.98 -25.07
N ARG A 40 -22.52 -14.04 -25.48
CA ARG A 40 -21.98 -15.41 -25.46
C ARG A 40 -20.78 -15.55 -26.40
N ARG A 41 -20.83 -14.91 -27.57
CA ARG A 41 -19.72 -14.93 -28.53
C ARG A 41 -18.47 -14.26 -27.97
N LEU A 42 -18.65 -13.10 -27.31
CA LEU A 42 -17.56 -12.35 -26.66
C LEU A 42 -16.94 -13.14 -25.51
N GLU A 43 -17.75 -13.83 -24.71
CA GLU A 43 -17.26 -14.73 -23.66
C GLU A 43 -16.45 -15.90 -24.22
N SER A 44 -16.89 -16.50 -25.33
CA SER A 44 -16.14 -17.56 -26.01
C SER A 44 -14.78 -17.09 -26.50
N GLN A 45 -14.71 -15.90 -27.12
CA GLN A 45 -13.44 -15.31 -27.58
C GLN A 45 -12.49 -15.04 -26.42
N ARG A 46 -12.99 -14.51 -25.30
CA ARG A 46 -12.18 -14.29 -24.09
C ARG A 46 -11.67 -15.60 -23.50
N LYS A 47 -12.46 -16.67 -23.57
CA LYS A 47 -12.06 -17.99 -23.11
C LYS A 47 -10.99 -18.61 -24.01
N GLU A 48 -11.13 -18.49 -25.33
CA GLU A 48 -10.12 -18.92 -26.30
C GLU A 48 -8.82 -18.14 -26.14
N PHE A 49 -8.88 -16.83 -25.93
CA PHE A 49 -7.70 -15.99 -25.70
C PHE A 49 -6.94 -16.42 -24.43
N ARG A 50 -7.66 -16.66 -23.32
CA ARG A 50 -7.06 -17.16 -22.08
C ARG A 50 -6.47 -18.57 -22.21
N LEU A 51 -7.06 -19.41 -23.06
CA LEU A 51 -6.51 -20.74 -23.36
C LEU A 51 -5.26 -20.66 -24.25
N SER A 52 -5.17 -19.65 -25.12
CA SER A 52 -4.01 -19.42 -25.98
C SER A 52 -2.78 -18.87 -25.23
N GLU A 53 -2.97 -18.17 -24.10
CA GLU A 53 -1.87 -17.72 -23.23
C GLU A 53 -1.19 -18.87 -22.45
N ASN A 54 -1.83 -20.04 -22.32
CA ASN A 54 -1.33 -21.18 -21.53
C ASN A 54 -0.51 -22.23 -22.33
N HIS A 55 -0.01 -21.89 -23.53
CA HIS A 55 0.88 -22.77 -24.32
C HIS A 55 2.11 -21.99 -24.87
N PRO A 56 3.35 -22.29 -24.44
CA PRO A 56 4.53 -21.60 -24.95
C PRO A 56 5.20 -22.38 -26.10
N THR A 57 4.87 -22.08 -27.37
CA THR A 57 5.79 -22.38 -28.50
C THR A 57 5.66 -21.39 -29.68
N LYS A 58 6.57 -20.41 -29.70
CA LYS A 58 7.41 -19.89 -30.82
C LYS A 58 6.90 -19.97 -32.29
N LYS A 59 6.60 -18.81 -32.92
CA LYS A 59 7.29 -18.25 -34.12
C LYS A 59 6.60 -16.97 -34.65
N MET A 60 7.44 -16.06 -35.18
CA MET A 60 7.13 -14.77 -35.82
C MET A 60 6.40 -14.87 -37.16
N ALA A 61 5.57 -13.85 -37.47
CA ALA A 61 5.47 -13.09 -38.73
C ALA A 61 4.38 -12.00 -38.53
N ASP A 62 4.74 -10.75 -38.28
CA ASP A 62 4.90 -9.66 -39.27
C ASP A 62 3.73 -9.53 -40.27
N ASN A 63 2.97 -8.45 -40.11
CA ASN A 63 2.27 -7.75 -41.19
C ASN A 63 1.94 -6.32 -40.72
N SER A 64 2.84 -5.41 -41.06
CA SER A 64 2.71 -3.95 -40.95
C SER A 64 2.05 -3.38 -42.21
N PHE A 65 1.10 -2.43 -42.10
CA PHE A 65 0.80 -1.38 -43.11
C PHE A 65 0.02 -0.22 -42.40
N PRO A 66 0.00 1.03 -42.91
CA PRO A 66 0.70 2.17 -42.31
C PRO A 66 -0.14 3.48 -42.23
N GLY A 67 0.32 4.38 -41.35
CA GLY A 67 0.31 5.85 -41.47
C GLY A 67 -0.90 6.65 -42.01
N SER A 68 -1.49 7.47 -41.13
CA SER A 68 -1.64 8.94 -41.29
C SER A 68 -2.42 9.52 -40.10
N ASN A 69 -1.73 10.04 -39.07
CA ASN A 69 -1.56 11.48 -38.81
C ASN A 69 -2.83 12.33 -38.87
N ASN A 70 -3.32 12.79 -37.70
CA ASN A 70 -3.46 14.23 -37.37
C ASN A 70 -3.71 14.43 -35.84
N PRO A 71 -3.66 15.66 -35.30
CA PRO A 71 -2.71 16.09 -34.28
C PRO A 71 -3.41 16.64 -33.01
N PHE A 72 -2.64 17.06 -32.00
CA PHE A 72 -3.04 17.40 -30.61
C PHE A 72 -3.37 16.16 -29.76
N GLY A 73 -2.66 15.80 -28.69
CA GLY A 73 -1.51 16.36 -27.99
C GLY A 73 -1.42 15.75 -26.58
N ALA A 74 -0.23 15.24 -26.21
CA ALA A 74 0.28 14.88 -24.87
C ALA A 74 -0.57 13.92 -23.99
N GLY A 75 -0.15 12.73 -23.57
CA GLY A 75 1.19 12.23 -23.29
C GLY A 75 1.25 11.79 -21.82
N LEU A 76 0.75 10.59 -21.49
CA LEU A 76 0.99 9.92 -20.21
C LEU A 76 0.92 8.40 -20.40
N ALA A 77 2.08 7.76 -20.30
CA ALA A 77 2.25 6.33 -20.37
C ALA A 77 1.72 5.67 -19.09
N SER A 78 0.74 4.79 -19.23
CA SER A 78 0.35 3.83 -18.19
C SER A 78 1.27 2.63 -18.31
N PHE A 79 2.15 2.50 -17.31
CA PHE A 79 2.89 1.29 -17.01
C PHE A 79 1.92 0.15 -16.68
N GLY A 80 2.19 -1.01 -17.27
CA GLY A 80 1.50 -2.26 -17.00
C GLY A 80 1.84 -2.81 -15.61
N MET A 81 0.80 -3.28 -14.95
CA MET A 81 0.80 -3.98 -13.68
C MET A 81 0.83 -5.49 -13.96
N HIS A 82 1.93 -6.17 -13.62
CA HIS A 82 1.94 -7.62 -13.35
C HIS A 82 2.33 -7.78 -11.87
N SER A 83 1.41 -8.24 -11.04
CA SER A 83 1.03 -9.65 -10.81
C SER A 83 2.16 -10.41 -10.12
N LEU A 84 1.95 -10.59 -8.81
CA LEU A 84 2.71 -11.40 -7.89
C LEU A 84 2.78 -12.86 -8.38
N VAL A 85 3.95 -13.45 -8.23
CA VAL A 85 4.20 -14.89 -8.34
C VAL A 85 4.14 -15.43 -6.91
N GLU A 86 3.18 -16.30 -6.62
CA GLU A 86 3.18 -17.14 -5.41
C GLU A 86 3.94 -18.44 -5.74
N GLU A 87 4.99 -18.72 -4.98
CA GLU A 87 5.69 -20.00 -4.98
C GLU A 87 4.94 -20.96 -4.04
N GLU A 88 4.38 -22.04 -4.58
CA GLU A 88 3.76 -23.13 -3.81
C GLU A 88 4.85 -24.10 -3.30
N GLU A 89 5.03 -24.20 -1.99
CA GLU A 89 5.67 -25.36 -1.36
C GLU A 89 4.64 -26.47 -1.13
N GLU A 90 4.86 -27.62 -1.77
CA GLU A 90 4.12 -28.86 -1.53
C GLU A 90 4.33 -29.38 -0.10
N GLN A 91 3.26 -29.51 0.67
CA GLN A 91 3.14 -30.53 1.72
C GLN A 91 1.68 -30.87 1.95
N GLY A 92 1.29 -32.08 1.51
CA GLY A 92 -0.09 -32.54 1.51
C GLY A 92 -0.58 -32.93 2.90
N HIS A 93 -1.80 -32.52 3.22
CA HIS A 93 -2.77 -33.29 4.02
C HIS A 93 -4.18 -32.80 3.68
N GLY A 94 -5.02 -33.70 3.17
CA GLY A 94 -6.36 -33.40 2.72
C GLY A 94 -7.35 -33.16 3.87
N LEU A 95 -8.04 -32.02 3.83
CA LEU A 95 -9.28 -31.77 4.55
C LEU A 95 -10.23 -30.98 3.62
N THR A 96 -11.37 -31.59 3.33
CA THR A 96 -12.41 -31.09 2.43
C THR A 96 -13.19 -29.93 3.07
N SER A 97 -13.37 -28.84 2.32
CA SER A 97 -14.19 -27.68 2.71
C SER A 97 -15.70 -28.00 2.61
N PRO A 98 -16.52 -27.76 3.66
CA PRO A 98 -17.95 -28.05 3.64
C PRO A 98 -18.74 -26.79 3.29
N THR A 99 -19.04 -26.56 2.02
CA THR A 99 -20.14 -25.65 1.63
C THR A 99 -20.70 -25.99 0.25
N ALA A 100 -21.41 -27.11 0.17
CA ALA A 100 -22.27 -27.44 -0.95
C ALA A 100 -23.58 -28.00 -0.41
N ALA A 101 -24.57 -27.13 -0.22
CA ALA A 101 -25.95 -27.54 0.08
C ALA A 101 -26.71 -27.66 -1.24
N ALA A 102 -26.89 -28.90 -1.69
CA ALA A 102 -27.84 -29.28 -2.73
C ALA A 102 -29.25 -29.34 -2.13
N PHE A 103 -30.23 -28.71 -2.78
CA PHE A 103 -31.65 -28.85 -2.45
C PHE A 103 -32.32 -29.85 -3.41
N PRO A 104 -33.09 -30.85 -2.92
CA PRO A 104 -33.91 -31.69 -3.78
C PRO A 104 -35.30 -31.09 -3.97
N ALA A 105 -35.85 -31.30 -5.18
CA ALA A 105 -37.23 -31.00 -5.54
C ALA A 105 -38.18 -32.13 -5.11
N ASN A 106 -39.35 -31.79 -4.55
CA ASN A 106 -40.57 -32.54 -4.81
C ASN A 106 -41.87 -31.72 -4.57
N SER A 107 -42.95 -32.25 -5.15
CA SER A 107 -44.13 -31.61 -5.74
C SER A 107 -45.41 -31.40 -4.89
N ARG A 108 -46.36 -30.65 -5.51
CA ARG A 108 -47.87 -30.62 -5.35
C ARG A 108 -48.40 -29.85 -4.10
N SER A 109 -49.46 -29.04 -4.14
CA SER A 109 -50.64 -28.91 -5.03
C SER A 109 -51.47 -27.64 -4.70
N GLY A 110 -52.25 -27.10 -5.66
CA GLY A 110 -53.58 -26.49 -5.38
C GLY A 110 -53.76 -24.97 -5.60
N ARG A 111 -54.47 -24.63 -6.69
CA ARG A 111 -55.04 -23.34 -7.16
C ARG A 111 -56.23 -22.80 -6.28
N PRO A 112 -56.96 -21.69 -6.61
CA PRO A 112 -56.61 -20.38 -7.22
C PRO A 112 -57.37 -19.12 -6.66
N ILE A 113 -56.91 -17.92 -7.03
CA ILE A 113 -57.60 -16.68 -7.51
C ILE A 113 -58.86 -16.10 -6.80
N GLY A 114 -58.79 -14.78 -6.51
CA GLY A 114 -59.90 -13.81 -6.36
C GLY A 114 -59.44 -12.63 -5.48
N ASN A 115 -59.68 -11.35 -5.69
CA ASN A 115 -60.56 -10.58 -6.57
C ASN A 115 -60.03 -9.13 -6.56
N ALA A 116 -60.05 -8.42 -7.70
CA ALA A 116 -59.85 -6.97 -7.78
C ALA A 116 -61.15 -6.29 -8.25
N PRO A 117 -61.46 -5.05 -7.83
CA PRO A 117 -62.35 -4.15 -8.56
C PRO A 117 -61.61 -2.93 -9.14
N PRO A 118 -62.26 -2.16 -10.05
CA PRO A 118 -61.63 -1.64 -11.26
C PRO A 118 -61.22 -0.16 -11.20
N ALA A 119 -60.50 0.22 -12.26
CA ALA A 119 -59.89 1.52 -12.53
C ALA A 119 -60.86 2.72 -12.61
N SER A 120 -60.32 3.90 -12.30
CA SER A 120 -60.78 5.18 -12.84
C SER A 120 -59.60 5.95 -13.44
N LEU A 121 -59.70 6.30 -14.73
CA LEU A 121 -58.76 7.13 -15.48
C LEU A 121 -58.80 8.59 -15.01
N ALA A 122 -57.63 9.22 -14.83
CA ALA A 122 -57.44 10.63 -15.19
C ALA A 122 -55.95 11.03 -15.26
N ALA A 123 -55.57 11.56 -16.43
CA ALA A 123 -54.59 12.61 -16.71
C ALA A 123 -53.13 12.45 -16.22
N ALA A 124 -52.24 12.37 -17.21
CA ALA A 124 -50.80 12.53 -17.09
C ALA A 124 -50.41 13.91 -16.53
N THR A 125 -49.53 13.90 -15.53
CA THR A 125 -48.63 15.01 -15.21
C THR A 125 -47.21 14.46 -15.09
N VAL A 126 -46.30 15.13 -15.79
CA VAL A 126 -44.87 14.84 -15.84
C VAL A 126 -44.27 14.96 -14.44
N GLY A 127 -43.77 13.86 -13.90
CA GLY A 127 -43.08 13.82 -12.59
C GLY A 127 -41.84 12.94 -12.69
N SER A 128 -40.68 13.53 -12.38
CA SER A 128 -39.37 12.87 -12.33
C SER A 128 -39.44 11.51 -11.63
N LEU A 129 -38.97 10.47 -12.32
CA LEU A 129 -38.65 9.19 -11.72
C LEU A 129 -37.48 9.39 -10.74
N GLU A 130 -37.79 9.59 -9.47
CA GLU A 130 -36.83 9.34 -8.41
C GLU A 130 -36.52 7.85 -8.38
N ILE A 131 -35.32 7.49 -8.84
CA ILE A 131 -34.74 6.17 -8.60
C ILE A 131 -34.40 6.11 -7.11
N ALA A 132 -35.39 5.75 -6.29
CA ALA A 132 -35.14 5.33 -4.93
C ALA A 132 -34.28 4.06 -4.98
N SER A 133 -32.97 4.23 -4.83
CA SER A 133 -32.01 3.17 -4.56
C SER A 133 -32.28 2.56 -3.19
N SER A 134 -33.39 1.83 -3.08
CA SER A 134 -33.74 1.05 -1.90
C SER A 134 -32.90 -0.24 -1.91
N ILE A 135 -31.60 -0.09 -1.65
CA ILE A 135 -30.77 -1.18 -1.17
C ILE A 135 -31.48 -1.70 0.10
N PRO A 136 -31.86 -2.99 0.17
CA PRO A 136 -32.52 -3.52 1.36
C PRO A 136 -31.66 -3.24 2.60
N PRO A 137 -32.25 -2.87 3.74
CA PRO A 137 -31.51 -2.46 4.94
C PRO A 137 -30.53 -3.54 5.48
N ASN A 138 -30.65 -4.78 5.00
CA ASN A 138 -29.82 -5.91 5.38
C ASN A 138 -28.84 -6.38 4.28
N PHE A 139 -28.76 -5.70 3.12
CA PHE A 139 -27.99 -6.18 1.96
C PHE A 139 -26.48 -6.35 2.24
N ASN A 140 -25.95 -5.64 3.25
CA ASN A 140 -24.56 -5.73 3.68
C ASN A 140 -24.38 -6.10 5.16
N MET A 141 -25.41 -6.63 5.84
CA MET A 141 -25.29 -6.97 7.27
C MET A 141 -24.21 -8.05 7.48
N GLY A 142 -23.07 -7.67 8.06
CA GLY A 142 -21.93 -8.56 8.34
C GLY A 142 -20.92 -8.73 7.21
N ARG A 143 -21.04 -8.02 6.07
CA ARG A 143 -19.98 -8.02 5.05
C ARG A 143 -18.88 -7.02 5.42
N ARG A 144 -17.62 -7.45 5.29
CA ARG A 144 -16.47 -6.54 5.40
C ARG A 144 -16.50 -5.56 4.22
N THR A 145 -16.49 -4.28 4.52
CA THR A 145 -16.41 -3.20 3.53
C THR A 145 -14.96 -2.79 3.31
N SER A 146 -14.59 -2.50 2.07
CA SER A 146 -13.27 -1.93 1.76
C SER A 146 -13.14 -0.53 2.36
N VAL A 147 -11.95 -0.19 2.86
CA VAL A 147 -11.58 1.16 3.29
C VAL A 147 -10.38 1.63 2.49
N SER A 148 -10.36 2.90 2.12
CA SER A 148 -9.21 3.54 1.47
C SER A 148 -8.91 4.85 2.17
N ALA A 149 -7.64 5.26 2.09
CA ALA A 149 -7.24 6.63 2.36
C ALA A 149 -6.98 7.36 1.04
N GLU A 150 -6.65 8.64 1.16
CA GLU A 150 -6.21 9.49 0.07
C GLU A 150 -4.92 8.94 -0.55
N SER A 151 -4.81 9.05 -1.88
CA SER A 151 -3.58 8.71 -2.59
C SER A 151 -2.53 9.78 -2.33
N LEU A 152 -1.34 9.35 -1.91
CA LEU A 152 -0.17 10.21 -1.73
C LEU A 152 0.92 9.73 -2.68
N ALA A 153 1.47 10.63 -3.49
CA ALA A 153 2.50 10.34 -4.46
C ALA A 153 3.82 10.99 -4.01
N PRO A 154 4.62 10.34 -3.13
CA PRO A 154 5.85 10.92 -2.59
C PRO A 154 6.92 11.26 -3.65
N ALA A 155 6.80 10.69 -4.86
CA ALA A 155 7.72 10.92 -5.98
C ALA A 155 7.25 12.01 -6.97
N ALA A 156 6.07 12.62 -6.78
CA ALA A 156 5.60 13.67 -7.67
C ALA A 156 6.47 14.93 -7.50
N ALA A 157 6.86 15.55 -8.62
CA ALA A 157 7.78 16.70 -8.64
C ALA A 157 7.30 17.90 -7.80
N ASP A 158 5.99 18.01 -7.56
CA ASP A 158 5.38 19.07 -6.75
C ASP A 158 5.51 18.86 -5.23
N ASP A 159 5.86 17.64 -4.79
CA ASP A 159 5.98 17.26 -3.37
C ASP A 159 7.43 17.31 -2.84
N ALA A 160 8.42 17.61 -3.68
CA ALA A 160 9.85 17.59 -3.34
C ALA A 160 10.30 18.65 -2.30
N GLY A 161 9.41 19.55 -1.90
CA GLY A 161 9.66 20.60 -0.91
C GLY A 161 8.71 20.56 0.29
N TRP A 162 7.90 19.51 0.44
CA TRP A 162 7.01 19.41 1.59
C TRP A 162 7.84 19.27 2.88
N LYS A 163 7.55 20.13 3.86
CA LYS A 163 8.15 20.06 5.19
C LYS A 163 7.04 19.88 6.20
N ALA A 164 7.22 18.91 7.10
CA ALA A 164 6.31 18.71 8.22
C ALA A 164 6.10 20.05 8.96
N PRO A 165 4.84 20.46 9.18
CA PRO A 165 4.55 21.62 10.03
C PRO A 165 5.24 21.46 11.38
N ASN A 166 5.76 22.55 11.92
CA ASN A 166 6.36 22.55 13.24
C ASN A 166 5.75 23.68 14.06
N TYR A 167 4.93 23.30 15.04
CA TYR A 167 4.33 24.23 15.98
C TYR A 167 5.18 24.24 17.26
N PRO A 168 5.66 25.42 17.70
CA PRO A 168 6.53 25.54 18.86
C PRO A 168 5.83 25.04 20.13
N LYS A 169 6.55 24.24 20.92
CA LYS A 169 6.10 23.64 22.18
C LYS A 169 7.19 23.76 23.23
N THR A 170 6.81 23.84 24.50
CA THR A 170 7.78 23.78 25.60
C THR A 170 8.30 22.34 25.76
N ALA A 171 9.49 22.19 26.35
CA ALA A 171 10.06 20.86 26.61
C ALA A 171 9.11 19.98 27.46
N GLU A 172 8.40 20.59 28.39
CA GLU A 172 7.41 19.92 29.25
C GLU A 172 6.18 19.45 28.47
N GLN A 173 5.68 20.27 27.53
CA GLN A 173 4.58 19.88 26.64
C GLN A 173 4.99 18.71 25.74
N THR A 174 6.19 18.77 25.16
CA THR A 174 6.73 17.68 24.33
C THR A 174 6.86 16.39 25.13
N ALA A 175 7.34 16.44 26.38
CA ALA A 175 7.45 15.27 27.23
C ALA A 175 6.07 14.65 27.56
N ARG A 176 5.07 15.48 27.90
CA ARG A 176 3.69 15.00 28.14
C ARG A 176 3.07 14.38 26.89
N LEU A 177 3.28 15.01 25.73
CA LEU A 177 2.77 14.50 24.45
C LEU A 177 3.41 13.16 24.09
N HIS A 178 4.72 13.04 24.26
CA HIS A 178 5.44 11.80 24.02
C HIS A 178 4.88 10.67 24.89
N GLU A 179 4.65 10.91 26.18
CA GLU A 179 4.03 9.93 27.09
C GLU A 179 2.61 9.57 26.63
N ALA A 180 1.78 10.57 26.30
CA ALA A 180 0.39 10.38 25.92
C ALA A 180 0.20 9.54 24.64
N VAL A 181 1.14 9.63 23.68
CA VAL A 181 1.08 8.85 22.42
C VAL A 181 1.85 7.52 22.51
N SER A 182 2.70 7.31 23.51
CA SER A 182 3.56 6.11 23.62
C SER A 182 2.77 4.80 23.67
N HIS A 183 1.57 4.81 24.24
CA HIS A 183 0.69 3.64 24.34
C HIS A 183 -0.16 3.39 23.09
N ASN A 184 -0.11 4.30 22.11
CA ASN A 184 -0.89 4.18 20.89
C ASN A 184 -0.11 3.36 19.83
N PHE A 185 -0.76 2.33 19.29
CA PHE A 185 -0.14 1.41 18.31
C PHE A 185 0.36 2.10 17.04
N LEU A 186 -0.19 3.26 16.67
CA LEU A 186 0.25 4.04 15.52
C LEU A 186 1.61 4.72 15.74
N PHE A 187 1.99 4.93 17.00
CA PHE A 187 3.19 5.69 17.38
C PHE A 187 4.28 4.78 17.96
N ALA A 188 3.93 3.58 18.42
CA ALA A 188 4.85 2.64 19.07
C ALA A 188 6.01 2.14 18.18
N HIS A 189 5.89 2.23 16.86
CA HIS A 189 6.89 1.75 15.90
C HIS A 189 7.59 2.87 15.11
N LEU A 190 7.41 4.12 15.53
CA LEU A 190 8.10 5.26 14.91
C LEU A 190 9.55 5.32 15.37
N ASP A 191 10.46 5.67 14.47
CA ASP A 191 11.82 6.04 14.85
C ASP A 191 11.85 7.42 15.54
N ASP A 192 12.96 7.75 16.20
CA ASP A 192 13.09 8.99 16.98
C ASP A 192 12.86 10.25 16.13
N GLU A 193 13.26 10.21 14.86
CA GLU A 193 13.11 11.34 13.94
C GLU A 193 11.64 11.50 13.52
N GLN A 194 10.98 10.41 13.13
CA GLN A 194 9.55 10.38 12.82
C GLN A 194 8.72 10.83 14.02
N SER A 195 9.03 10.30 15.21
CA SER A 195 8.36 10.69 16.46
C SER A 195 8.49 12.20 16.71
N ALA A 196 9.71 12.74 16.60
CA ALA A 196 9.94 14.18 16.76
C ALA A 196 9.19 15.03 15.72
N GLN A 197 9.15 14.61 14.45
CA GLN A 197 8.41 15.29 13.39
C GLN A 197 6.89 15.27 13.64
N VAL A 198 6.34 14.12 14.03
CA VAL A 198 4.92 13.97 14.35
C VAL A 198 4.52 14.81 15.56
N LEU A 199 5.33 14.79 16.64
CA LEU A 199 5.10 15.62 17.82
C LEU A 199 5.24 17.12 17.50
N GLY A 200 6.16 17.48 16.61
CA GLY A 200 6.30 18.83 16.08
C GLY A 200 5.06 19.31 15.31
N ALA A 201 4.44 18.41 14.54
CA ALA A 201 3.27 18.68 13.69
C ALA A 201 1.94 18.79 14.45
N LEU A 202 1.88 18.36 15.72
CA LEU A 202 0.69 18.55 16.55
C LEU A 202 0.39 20.05 16.75
N GLN A 203 -0.79 20.49 16.34
CA GLN A 203 -1.25 21.87 16.45
C GLN A 203 -2.12 22.06 17.70
N GLU A 204 -1.94 23.14 18.44
CA GLU A 204 -2.81 23.48 19.56
C GLU A 204 -4.20 23.89 19.05
N ARG A 205 -5.25 23.32 19.64
CA ARG A 205 -6.66 23.69 19.44
C ARG A 205 -7.30 24.00 20.78
N LYS A 206 -7.72 25.26 20.95
CA LYS A 206 -8.45 25.72 22.14
C LYS A 206 -9.94 25.42 21.99
N VAL A 207 -10.54 24.91 23.06
CA VAL A 207 -11.98 24.70 23.20
C VAL A 207 -12.48 25.65 24.29
N PRO A 208 -13.07 26.80 23.94
CA PRO A 208 -13.25 27.91 24.88
C PRO A 208 -14.37 27.70 25.91
N ALA A 209 -15.26 26.74 25.69
CA ALA A 209 -16.43 26.51 26.53
C ALA A 209 -16.76 25.02 26.66
N LYS A 210 -17.64 24.71 27.62
CA LYS A 210 -18.30 23.40 27.73
C LYS A 210 -19.32 23.21 26.61
N ASP A 211 -19.77 21.97 26.44
CA ASP A 211 -20.79 21.54 25.48
C ASP A 211 -20.38 21.71 24.00
N VAL A 212 -19.08 21.90 23.73
CA VAL A 212 -18.54 21.96 22.37
C VAL A 212 -18.30 20.55 21.86
N ARG A 213 -18.93 20.20 20.74
CA ARG A 213 -18.74 18.92 20.05
C ARG A 213 -17.44 18.98 19.23
N VAL A 214 -16.39 18.31 19.70
CA VAL A 214 -15.10 18.24 19.00
C VAL A 214 -15.16 17.27 17.83
N ILE A 215 -15.85 16.15 18.03
CA ILE A 215 -16.12 15.11 17.05
C ILE A 215 -17.60 14.81 17.10
N VAL A 216 -18.24 14.60 15.95
CA VAL A 216 -19.61 14.12 15.84
C VAL A 216 -19.60 12.74 15.19
N GLN A 217 -20.36 11.79 15.76
CA GLN A 217 -20.49 10.44 15.23
C GLN A 217 -21.14 10.46 13.84
N GLY A 218 -20.55 9.72 12.90
CA GLY A 218 -20.98 9.67 11.49
C GLY A 218 -20.21 10.63 10.57
N ASP A 219 -19.59 11.68 11.12
CA ASP A 219 -18.80 12.63 10.32
C ASP A 219 -17.51 11.99 9.79
N ALA A 220 -16.94 12.59 8.74
CA ALA A 220 -15.62 12.21 8.24
C ALA A 220 -14.53 12.44 9.31
N GLY A 221 -13.57 11.51 9.37
CA GLY A 221 -12.49 11.58 10.34
C GLY A 221 -11.25 12.28 9.80
N ASP A 222 -11.04 13.55 10.17
CA ASP A 222 -9.91 14.32 9.60
C ASP A 222 -8.68 14.42 10.54
N PHE A 223 -8.92 14.41 11.85
CA PHE A 223 -7.89 14.67 12.87
C PHE A 223 -7.85 13.60 13.97
N PHE A 224 -6.66 13.41 14.51
CA PHE A 224 -6.40 12.79 15.80
C PHE A 224 -6.24 13.87 16.87
N TYR A 225 -6.69 13.60 18.10
CA TYR A 225 -6.61 14.54 19.21
C TYR A 225 -5.94 13.93 20.44
N VAL A 226 -5.10 14.73 21.10
CA VAL A 226 -4.52 14.45 22.42
C VAL A 226 -4.98 15.53 23.39
N VAL A 227 -5.42 15.16 24.58
CA VAL A 227 -5.88 16.11 25.59
C VAL A 227 -4.71 16.69 26.36
N GLU A 228 -4.50 18.00 26.23
CA GLU A 228 -3.53 18.75 27.04
C GLU A 228 -4.12 19.14 28.39
N SER A 229 -5.33 19.70 28.38
CA SER A 229 -6.03 20.13 29.58
C SER A 229 -7.55 20.09 29.39
N GLY A 230 -8.27 19.98 30.52
CA GLY A 230 -9.72 19.87 30.54
C GLY A 230 -10.23 18.44 30.40
N LYS A 231 -11.53 18.28 30.13
CA LYS A 231 -12.22 16.99 30.18
C LYS A 231 -13.30 16.87 29.10
N PHE A 232 -13.42 15.66 28.58
CA PHE A 232 -14.30 15.33 27.48
C PHE A 232 -15.12 14.08 27.78
N ASP A 233 -16.40 14.13 27.42
CA ASP A 233 -17.31 13.00 27.48
C ASP A 233 -17.51 12.40 26.08
N ILE A 234 -17.43 11.08 26.00
CA ILE A 234 -17.55 10.32 24.75
C ILE A 234 -18.89 9.59 24.74
N TYR A 235 -19.68 9.83 23.70
CA TYR A 235 -21.02 9.29 23.51
C TYR A 235 -21.09 8.45 22.24
N VAL A 236 -21.83 7.34 22.29
CA VAL A 236 -22.09 6.48 21.13
C VAL A 236 -23.59 6.27 21.00
N ASN A 237 -24.11 6.61 19.83
CA ASN A 237 -25.46 6.30 19.42
C ASN A 237 -25.48 4.95 18.67
N PRO A 238 -26.32 3.97 19.10
CA PRO A 238 -26.49 2.71 18.39
C PRO A 238 -26.93 2.83 16.94
N SER A 239 -27.57 3.94 16.53
CA SER A 239 -27.96 4.17 15.14
C SER A 239 -26.78 4.43 14.19
N GLY A 240 -25.57 4.64 14.72
CA GLY A 240 -24.36 4.86 13.94
C GLY A 240 -24.13 6.33 13.56
N ALA A 241 -25.06 7.24 13.89
CA ALA A 241 -24.95 8.68 13.65
C ALA A 241 -25.52 9.50 14.81
N ALA A 242 -25.10 10.76 14.94
CA ALA A 242 -25.72 11.67 15.90
C ALA A 242 -27.11 12.11 15.42
N GLU A 243 -28.12 11.98 16.29
CA GLU A 243 -29.50 12.37 15.98
C GLU A 243 -29.86 13.73 16.61
N PRO A 244 -30.85 14.47 16.05
CA PRO A 244 -31.39 15.66 16.69
C PRO A 244 -32.15 15.34 18.00
N GLY A 245 -32.03 16.21 19.01
CA GLY A 245 -32.77 16.11 20.27
C GLY A 245 -31.89 15.76 21.49
N PRO A 246 -32.46 15.80 22.71
CA PRO A 246 -31.70 15.66 23.96
C PRO A 246 -31.05 14.28 24.16
N ASN A 247 -31.60 13.23 23.53
CA ASN A 247 -31.05 11.86 23.60
C ASN A 247 -30.21 11.48 22.37
N GLY A 248 -30.05 12.39 21.40
CA GLY A 248 -29.48 12.05 20.10
C GLY A 248 -27.97 11.80 20.08
N LEU A 249 -27.28 12.11 21.18
CA LEU A 249 -25.87 11.76 21.40
C LEU A 249 -25.68 10.26 21.71
N GLY A 250 -26.73 9.59 22.18
CA GLY A 250 -26.64 8.20 22.64
C GLY A 250 -26.08 8.07 24.06
N LYS A 251 -25.52 6.90 24.36
CA LYS A 251 -25.03 6.56 25.70
C LYS A 251 -23.61 7.09 25.90
N LYS A 252 -23.33 7.68 27.06
CA LYS A 252 -21.96 7.99 27.48
C LYS A 252 -21.18 6.69 27.72
N VAL A 253 -20.13 6.48 26.95
CA VAL A 253 -19.31 5.26 26.98
C VAL A 253 -17.98 5.44 27.70
N ALA A 254 -17.41 6.65 27.67
CA ALA A 254 -16.10 6.92 28.23
C ALA A 254 -15.93 8.41 28.57
N VAL A 255 -14.84 8.69 29.28
CA VAL A 255 -14.38 10.03 29.65
C VAL A 255 -12.91 10.11 29.30
N SER A 256 -12.50 11.22 28.69
CA SER A 256 -11.13 11.50 28.29
C SER A 256 -10.64 12.76 29.01
N GLY A 257 -9.45 12.69 29.61
CA GLY A 257 -8.80 13.75 30.36
C GLY A 257 -7.34 13.92 29.94
N PRO A 258 -6.56 14.78 30.63
CA PRO A 258 -5.19 15.09 30.24
C PRO A 258 -4.31 13.84 30.09
N GLY A 259 -3.53 13.79 29.01
CA GLY A 259 -2.66 12.65 28.68
C GLY A 259 -3.37 11.49 27.97
N THR A 260 -4.68 11.59 27.74
CA THR A 260 -5.43 10.62 26.91
C THR A 260 -5.60 11.14 25.49
N SER A 261 -5.92 10.25 24.55
CA SER A 261 -6.11 10.60 23.15
C SER A 261 -7.36 9.93 22.57
N PHE A 262 -7.88 10.47 21.46
CA PHE A 262 -9.03 9.92 20.76
C PHE A 262 -9.00 10.25 19.26
N GLY A 263 -9.67 9.40 18.47
CA GLY A 263 -9.80 9.60 17.03
C GLY A 263 -8.62 9.10 16.20
N GLU A 264 -7.77 8.23 16.75
CA GLU A 264 -6.58 7.68 16.07
C GLU A 264 -6.88 6.97 14.75
N LEU A 265 -8.01 6.29 14.63
CA LEU A 265 -8.40 5.57 13.40
C LEU A 265 -8.54 6.52 12.19
N ALA A 266 -8.81 7.81 12.45
CA ALA A 266 -8.83 8.83 11.41
C ALA A 266 -7.46 9.08 10.77
N LEU A 267 -6.36 8.66 11.38
CA LEU A 267 -5.03 8.76 10.78
C LEU A 267 -4.76 7.63 9.77
N MET A 268 -5.48 6.50 9.88
CA MET A 268 -5.24 5.33 9.02
C MET A 268 -6.04 5.36 7.72
N TYR A 269 -7.36 5.55 7.81
CA TYR A 269 -8.27 5.40 6.67
C TYR A 269 -9.51 6.26 6.81
N ASN A 270 -10.19 6.55 5.68
CA ASN A 270 -11.33 7.47 5.66
C ASN A 270 -12.56 6.72 6.15
N ALA A 271 -12.72 6.69 7.47
CA ALA A 271 -13.85 6.06 8.14
C ALA A 271 -14.68 7.10 8.90
N PRO A 272 -16.01 6.92 8.94
CA PRO A 272 -16.88 7.69 9.79
C PRO A 272 -16.47 7.62 11.26
N ARG A 273 -16.65 8.71 11.98
CA ARG A 273 -16.41 8.77 13.43
C ARG A 273 -17.37 7.82 14.15
N ALA A 274 -16.82 6.95 15.00
CA ALA A 274 -17.61 5.95 15.73
C ALA A 274 -18.32 6.52 16.98
N ALA A 275 -17.95 7.73 17.42
CA ALA A 275 -18.45 8.33 18.64
C ALA A 275 -18.47 9.87 18.53
N THR A 276 -19.34 10.51 19.31
CA THR A 276 -19.37 11.95 19.51
C THR A 276 -18.56 12.31 20.76
N VAL A 277 -17.69 13.32 20.67
CA VAL A 277 -16.84 13.77 21.79
C VAL A 277 -17.19 15.22 22.13
N VAL A 278 -17.55 15.47 23.38
CA VAL A 278 -18.06 16.77 23.86
C VAL A 278 -17.23 17.28 25.03
N SER A 279 -16.84 18.55 25.02
CA SER A 279 -16.15 19.17 26.16
C SER A 279 -17.09 19.35 27.35
N THR A 280 -16.60 19.09 28.56
CA THR A 280 -17.35 19.39 29.79
C THR A 280 -16.93 20.73 30.41
N GLU A 281 -15.79 21.28 29.97
CA GLU A 281 -15.19 22.51 30.46
C GLU A 281 -14.28 23.15 29.40
N PRO A 282 -13.85 24.41 29.56
CA PRO A 282 -12.82 25.00 28.70
C PRO A 282 -11.55 24.13 28.70
N SER A 283 -11.10 23.74 27.52
CA SER A 283 -10.10 22.68 27.34
C SER A 283 -9.09 23.03 26.25
N ILE A 284 -7.95 22.36 26.26
CA ILE A 284 -6.91 22.47 25.22
C ILE A 284 -6.62 21.07 24.67
N LEU A 285 -6.62 20.98 23.34
CA LEU A 285 -6.29 19.77 22.60
C LEU A 285 -5.06 20.01 21.74
N TRP A 286 -4.30 18.96 21.48
CA TRP A 286 -3.39 18.89 20.35
C TRP A 286 -4.06 18.12 19.24
N GLN A 287 -4.04 18.64 18.01
CA GLN A 287 -4.63 17.99 16.85
C GLN A 287 -3.58 17.69 15.78
N LEU A 288 -3.70 16.54 15.13
CA LEU A 288 -2.87 16.14 13.99
C LEU A 288 -3.78 15.67 12.87
N ASP A 289 -3.60 16.21 11.67
CA ASP A 289 -4.35 15.76 10.51
C ASP A 289 -3.72 14.49 9.92
N ARG A 290 -4.59 13.68 9.32
CA ARG A 290 -4.21 12.43 8.66
C ARG A 290 -3.17 12.60 7.56
N VAL A 291 -3.32 13.62 6.71
CA VAL A 291 -2.47 13.80 5.53
C VAL A 291 -1.05 14.08 5.98
N THR A 292 -0.86 14.97 6.96
CA THR A 292 0.42 15.26 7.59
C THR A 292 1.02 14.02 8.23
N PHE A 293 0.26 13.26 9.03
CA PHE A 293 0.77 12.03 9.64
C PHE A 293 1.26 11.04 8.58
N ARG A 294 0.44 10.73 7.57
CA ARG A 294 0.81 9.79 6.50
C ARG A 294 1.99 10.29 5.68
N ARG A 295 2.09 11.60 5.41
CA ARG A 295 3.24 12.21 4.72
C ARG A 295 4.53 12.05 5.51
N ILE A 296 4.53 12.28 6.83
CA ILE A 296 5.73 12.07 7.67
C ILE A 296 6.24 10.63 7.58
N LEU A 297 5.31 9.65 7.65
CA LEU A 297 5.66 8.24 7.55
C LEU A 297 6.17 7.83 6.16
N MET A 298 5.54 8.35 5.11
CA MET A 298 5.90 8.02 3.73
C MET A 298 7.20 8.70 3.28
N ASP A 299 7.40 9.97 3.66
CA ASP A 299 8.53 10.78 3.21
C ASP A 299 9.84 10.26 3.80
N SER A 300 9.87 9.91 5.08
CA SER A 300 11.05 9.31 5.72
C SER A 300 11.47 7.97 5.07
N ALA A 301 10.51 7.10 4.75
CA ALA A 301 10.79 5.83 4.06
C ALA A 301 11.23 6.05 2.60
N PHE A 302 10.61 6.99 1.90
CA PHE A 302 10.95 7.34 0.51
C PHE A 302 12.33 7.99 0.41
N GLN A 303 12.63 8.96 1.28
CA GLN A 303 13.94 9.62 1.36
C GLN A 303 15.03 8.62 1.70
N ARG A 304 14.78 7.69 2.63
CA ARG A 304 15.72 6.61 2.96
C ARG A 304 15.99 5.72 1.75
N ARG A 305 14.95 5.27 1.05
CA ARG A 305 15.09 4.48 -0.19
C ARG A 305 15.85 5.25 -1.26
N ARG A 306 15.52 6.52 -1.51
CA ARG A 306 16.18 7.36 -2.52
C ARG A 306 17.65 7.61 -2.18
N MET A 307 17.97 7.87 -0.91
CA MET A 307 19.35 8.00 -0.44
C MET A 307 20.14 6.72 -0.72
N TYR A 308 19.58 5.55 -0.40
CA TYR A 308 20.23 4.27 -0.70
C TYR A 308 20.33 4.02 -2.19
N GLU A 309 19.30 4.25 -2.98
CA GLU A 309 19.36 4.05 -4.43
C GLU A 309 20.46 4.91 -5.07
N SER A 310 20.56 6.20 -4.71
CA SER A 310 21.64 7.08 -5.16
C SER A 310 23.02 6.59 -4.69
N PHE A 311 23.13 6.14 -3.44
CA PHE A 311 24.38 5.59 -2.93
C PHE A 311 24.78 4.29 -3.64
N LEU A 312 23.85 3.34 -3.84
CA LEU A 312 24.09 2.06 -4.49
C LEU A 312 24.43 2.23 -5.99
N GLU A 313 23.96 3.30 -6.61
CA GLU A 313 24.36 3.68 -7.98
C GLU A 313 25.82 4.13 -8.05
N GLU A 314 26.35 4.77 -7.00
CA GLU A 314 27.77 5.15 -6.91
C GLU A 314 28.71 3.97 -6.63
N VAL A 315 28.19 2.85 -6.11
CA VAL A 315 28.99 1.68 -5.72
C VAL A 315 29.43 0.89 -6.95
N PRO A 316 30.74 0.82 -7.27
CA PRO A 316 31.21 0.16 -8.50
C PRO A 316 30.84 -1.34 -8.57
N LEU A 317 30.82 -2.02 -7.42
CA LEU A 317 30.44 -3.43 -7.33
C LEU A 317 29.02 -3.70 -7.84
N LEU A 318 28.11 -2.74 -7.70
CA LEU A 318 26.68 -2.88 -8.01
C LEU A 318 26.29 -2.26 -9.35
N ALA A 319 27.27 -1.76 -10.12
CA ALA A 319 27.05 -1.08 -11.39
C ALA A 319 26.40 -1.99 -12.45
N SER A 320 26.57 -3.31 -12.36
CA SER A 320 25.95 -4.29 -13.26
C SER A 320 24.48 -4.60 -12.94
N LEU A 321 23.98 -4.19 -11.78
CA LEU A 321 22.60 -4.47 -11.36
C LEU A 321 21.63 -3.51 -12.05
N THR A 322 20.43 -4.00 -12.34
CA THR A 322 19.32 -3.18 -12.82
C THR A 322 18.79 -2.26 -11.70
N PRO A 323 18.10 -1.15 -12.03
CA PRO A 323 17.46 -0.30 -11.02
C PRO A 323 16.49 -1.05 -10.11
N TYR A 324 15.76 -2.03 -10.65
CA TYR A 324 14.83 -2.86 -9.88
C TYR A 324 15.56 -3.72 -8.83
N GLU A 325 16.67 -4.37 -9.21
CA GLU A 325 17.50 -5.14 -8.28
C GLU A 325 18.13 -4.26 -7.20
N ARG A 326 18.63 -3.07 -7.56
CA ARG A 326 19.14 -2.10 -6.58
C ARG A 326 18.07 -1.65 -5.59
N SER A 327 16.83 -1.43 -6.05
CA SER A 327 15.71 -1.05 -5.18
C SER A 327 15.38 -2.15 -4.16
N LYS A 328 15.44 -3.43 -4.57
CA LYS A 328 15.29 -4.58 -3.65
C LYS A 328 16.38 -4.63 -2.58
N ILE A 329 17.61 -4.27 -2.94
CA ILE A 329 18.72 -4.18 -1.99
C ILE A 329 18.49 -3.01 -1.03
N ALA A 330 18.14 -1.82 -1.56
CA ALA A 330 17.84 -0.63 -0.75
C ALA A 330 16.79 -0.90 0.33
N ASP A 331 15.76 -1.69 0.01
CA ASP A 331 14.69 -2.08 0.94
C ASP A 331 15.16 -2.98 2.09
N ALA A 332 16.25 -3.72 1.89
CA ALA A 332 16.79 -4.67 2.86
C ALA A 332 17.97 -4.11 3.68
N LEU A 333 18.43 -2.89 3.39
CA LEU A 333 19.59 -2.28 4.05
C LEU A 333 19.22 -1.58 5.36
N GLU A 334 20.00 -1.89 6.40
CA GLU A 334 19.93 -1.21 7.69
C GLU A 334 21.16 -0.31 7.91
N THR A 335 20.94 0.93 8.32
CA THR A 335 22.02 1.85 8.69
C THR A 335 22.56 1.52 10.08
N LYS A 336 23.89 1.46 10.23
CA LYS A 336 24.58 1.47 11.53
C LYS A 336 25.66 2.54 11.58
N LYS A 337 25.84 3.16 12.74
CA LYS A 337 26.85 4.18 13.01
C LYS A 337 27.85 3.65 14.03
N TYR A 338 29.13 3.90 13.80
CA TYR A 338 30.20 3.53 14.72
C TYR A 338 31.12 4.74 14.97
N PRO A 339 31.49 5.04 16.22
CA PRO A 339 32.49 6.06 16.51
C PRO A 339 33.88 5.62 16.01
N ALA A 340 34.82 6.57 15.91
CA ALA A 340 36.20 6.27 15.55
C ALA A 340 36.85 5.28 16.54
N GLY A 341 37.71 4.39 16.04
CA GLY A 341 38.37 3.34 16.82
C GLY A 341 37.50 2.12 17.16
N SER A 342 36.27 2.05 16.65
CA SER A 342 35.36 0.95 16.90
C SER A 342 35.70 -0.26 16.04
N THR A 343 35.68 -1.45 16.63
CA THR A 343 35.75 -2.71 15.88
C THR A 343 34.37 -3.04 15.30
N ILE A 344 34.21 -2.93 13.99
CA ILE A 344 32.95 -3.23 13.27
C ILE A 344 32.81 -4.74 13.07
N ILE A 345 33.90 -5.39 12.67
CA ILE A 345 34.01 -6.84 12.52
C ILE A 345 35.23 -7.29 13.32
N ARG A 346 35.11 -8.41 14.02
CA ARG A 346 36.22 -9.03 14.74
C ARG A 346 36.64 -10.32 14.04
N GLN A 347 37.94 -10.48 13.83
CA GLN A 347 38.52 -11.71 13.30
C GLN A 347 38.15 -12.91 14.17
N GLY A 348 37.75 -14.01 13.53
CA GLY A 348 37.37 -15.26 14.17
C GLY A 348 35.88 -15.37 14.52
N ASP A 349 35.13 -14.28 14.48
CA ASP A 349 33.68 -14.32 14.71
C ASP A 349 32.97 -15.00 13.54
N VAL A 350 31.75 -15.51 13.76
CA VAL A 350 30.91 -16.01 12.68
C VAL A 350 30.41 -14.83 11.84
N GLY A 351 30.47 -14.94 10.52
CA GLY A 351 29.96 -13.91 9.62
C GLY A 351 28.46 -14.06 9.35
N ASP A 352 27.68 -13.11 9.83
CA ASP A 352 26.21 -13.05 9.65
C ASP A 352 25.74 -11.87 8.80
N LYS A 353 26.63 -10.90 8.55
CA LYS A 353 26.31 -9.61 7.90
C LYS A 353 27.36 -9.19 6.88
N PHE A 354 26.90 -8.49 5.88
CA PHE A 354 27.68 -7.77 4.87
C PHE A 354 27.55 -6.25 5.10
N TYR A 355 28.58 -5.50 4.75
CA TYR A 355 28.68 -4.07 5.05
C TYR A 355 29.12 -3.27 3.81
N LEU A 356 28.43 -2.16 3.54
CA LEU A 356 28.82 -1.10 2.61
C LEU A 356 29.15 0.17 3.39
N LEU A 357 30.26 0.82 3.07
CA LEU A 357 30.69 2.05 3.73
C LEU A 357 30.04 3.27 3.08
N GLU A 358 29.10 3.91 3.77
CA GLU A 358 28.40 5.10 3.28
C GLU A 358 29.20 6.38 3.52
N SER A 359 29.91 6.46 4.65
CA SER A 359 30.74 7.62 5.00
C SER A 359 31.82 7.25 6.01
N GLY A 360 32.91 8.00 5.98
CA GLY A 360 34.08 7.81 6.84
C GLY A 360 35.07 6.82 6.25
N GLU A 361 35.95 6.32 7.09
CA GLU A 361 37.07 5.45 6.72
C GLU A 361 37.22 4.30 7.72
N ALA A 362 37.58 3.13 7.20
CA ALA A 362 37.85 1.94 8.00
C ALA A 362 39.04 1.18 7.42
N GLU A 363 39.63 0.29 8.21
CA GLU A 363 40.73 -0.56 7.74
C GLU A 363 40.61 -1.99 8.24
N ALA A 364 40.99 -2.94 7.38
CA ALA A 364 41.10 -4.35 7.73
C ALA A 364 42.46 -4.63 8.37
N GLN A 365 42.44 -5.22 9.56
CA GLN A 365 43.62 -5.62 10.32
C GLN A 365 43.56 -7.12 10.62
N GLN A 366 44.67 -7.83 10.42
CA GLN A 366 44.79 -9.25 10.74
C GLN A 366 45.76 -9.46 11.89
N ARG A 367 45.38 -10.32 12.85
CA ARG A 367 46.27 -10.69 13.96
C ARG A 367 47.59 -11.25 13.41
N GLY A 368 48.70 -10.74 13.94
CA GLY A 368 50.05 -11.13 13.53
C GLY A 368 50.64 -10.30 12.38
N ARG A 369 49.91 -9.31 11.83
CA ARG A 369 50.41 -8.39 10.81
C ARG A 369 50.33 -6.94 11.32
N SER A 370 51.42 -6.19 11.20
CA SER A 370 51.48 -4.79 11.66
C SER A 370 50.89 -3.78 10.67
N ALA A 371 50.80 -4.14 9.39
CA ALA A 371 50.24 -3.28 8.34
C ALA A 371 48.78 -3.68 8.03
N PRO A 372 47.90 -2.71 7.73
CA PRO A 372 46.52 -3.00 7.35
C PRO A 372 46.48 -3.77 6.02
N LEU A 373 45.55 -4.73 5.90
CA LEU A 373 45.31 -5.52 4.70
C LEU A 373 44.71 -4.68 3.57
N LYS A 374 43.76 -3.82 3.93
CA LYS A 374 43.03 -2.94 3.01
C LYS A 374 42.48 -1.76 3.79
N LYS A 375 42.48 -0.59 3.16
CA LYS A 375 41.78 0.60 3.64
C LYS A 375 40.48 0.73 2.84
N TYR A 376 39.43 1.17 3.52
CA TYR A 376 38.09 1.31 2.99
C TYR A 376 37.65 2.76 3.09
N THR A 377 37.05 3.24 2.01
CA THR A 377 36.51 4.58 1.83
C THR A 377 35.06 4.49 1.37
N LYS A 378 34.37 5.63 1.21
CA LYS A 378 32.98 5.66 0.76
C LYS A 378 32.78 4.83 -0.52
N GLY A 379 31.78 3.95 -0.51
CA GLY A 379 31.44 3.05 -1.62
C GLY A 379 32.15 1.70 -1.57
N ASP A 380 33.18 1.54 -0.73
CA ASP A 380 33.79 0.24 -0.50
C ASP A 380 32.90 -0.67 0.35
N TYR A 381 33.16 -1.98 0.27
CA TYR A 381 32.45 -3.00 1.02
C TYR A 381 33.41 -3.91 1.78
N PHE A 382 32.88 -4.62 2.78
CA PHE A 382 33.61 -5.64 3.54
C PHE A 382 32.68 -6.65 4.22
N GLY A 383 33.24 -7.78 4.61
CA GLY A 383 32.54 -8.85 5.32
C GLY A 383 31.88 -9.89 4.40
N GLU A 384 32.05 -9.78 3.09
CA GLU A 384 31.60 -10.71 2.07
C GLU A 384 32.23 -12.10 2.23
N LEU A 385 33.52 -12.19 2.55
CA LEU A 385 34.26 -13.47 2.54
C LEU A 385 33.67 -14.54 3.46
N ALA A 386 33.20 -14.13 4.64
CA ALA A 386 32.62 -15.05 5.61
C ALA A 386 31.26 -15.59 5.14
N LEU A 387 30.52 -14.80 4.36
CA LEU A 387 29.23 -15.22 3.79
C LEU A 387 29.42 -16.09 2.53
N LEU A 388 30.47 -15.82 1.76
CA LEU A 388 30.82 -16.52 0.53
C LEU A 388 31.49 -17.89 0.75
N GLU A 389 32.30 -18.01 1.80
CA GLU A 389 33.06 -19.24 2.09
C GLU A 389 32.47 -20.05 3.25
N ASP A 390 31.45 -19.53 3.92
CA ASP A 390 30.88 -20.10 5.16
C ASP A 390 31.97 -20.38 6.22
N LYS A 391 32.90 -19.43 6.36
CA LYS A 391 34.03 -19.48 7.31
C LYS A 391 33.99 -18.30 8.27
N PRO A 392 34.65 -18.41 9.44
CA PRO A 392 34.81 -17.29 10.35
C PRO A 392 35.49 -16.07 9.68
N ARG A 393 35.27 -14.89 10.24
CA ARG A 393 35.84 -13.62 9.74
C ARG A 393 37.37 -13.71 9.66
N ALA A 394 37.91 -13.48 8.46
CA ALA A 394 39.34 -13.61 8.19
C ALA A 394 40.20 -12.51 8.82
N ALA A 395 39.63 -11.32 9.01
CA ALA A 395 40.29 -10.14 9.57
C ALA A 395 39.28 -9.32 10.39
N SER A 396 39.80 -8.47 11.28
CA SER A 396 39.01 -7.45 11.95
C SER A 396 38.90 -6.22 11.06
N VAL A 397 37.79 -5.49 11.13
CA VAL A 397 37.63 -4.19 10.48
C VAL A 397 37.39 -3.15 11.56
N VAL A 398 38.24 -2.12 11.59
CA VAL A 398 38.23 -1.05 12.60
C VAL A 398 37.98 0.28 11.92
N SER A 399 37.09 1.10 12.48
CA SER A 399 36.85 2.46 11.99
C SER A 399 38.01 3.39 12.35
N THR A 400 38.53 4.14 11.40
CA THR A 400 39.58 5.15 11.65
C THR A 400 38.96 6.52 11.94
N THR A 401 37.78 6.79 11.39
CA THR A 401 36.95 7.97 11.64
C THR A 401 35.55 7.55 12.12
N PRO A 402 34.65 8.46 12.53
CA PRO A 402 33.25 8.11 12.71
C PRO A 402 32.67 7.62 11.37
N VAL A 403 32.16 6.39 11.35
CA VAL A 403 31.66 5.74 10.13
C VAL A 403 30.17 5.50 10.18
N LYS A 404 29.55 5.55 9.00
CA LYS A 404 28.18 5.09 8.75
C LYS A 404 28.26 3.98 7.72
N VAL A 405 27.61 2.86 8.01
CA VAL A 405 27.59 1.67 7.14
C VAL A 405 26.16 1.23 6.89
N ALA A 406 25.89 0.81 5.66
CA ALA A 406 24.69 0.06 5.31
C ALA A 406 24.98 -1.43 5.51
N THR A 407 24.12 -2.14 6.22
CA THR A 407 24.31 -3.55 6.56
C THR A 407 23.21 -4.41 5.96
N LEU A 408 23.60 -5.59 5.45
CA LEU A 408 22.71 -6.58 4.87
C LEU A 408 22.95 -7.93 5.57
N GLY A 409 21.89 -8.59 6.03
CA GLY A 409 21.99 -9.92 6.66
C GLY A 409 22.38 -11.02 5.66
N LYS A 410 22.86 -12.16 6.16
CA LYS A 410 23.28 -13.33 5.35
C LYS A 410 22.23 -13.76 4.33
N ASP A 411 20.97 -13.90 4.75
CA ASP A 411 19.89 -14.35 3.86
C ASP A 411 19.60 -13.31 2.77
N GLY A 412 19.60 -12.03 3.14
CA GLY A 412 19.47 -10.92 2.19
C GLY A 412 20.64 -10.88 1.20
N PHE A 413 21.87 -11.10 1.66
CA PHE A 413 23.06 -11.16 0.82
C PHE A 413 22.96 -12.28 -0.22
N GLN A 414 22.63 -13.50 0.21
CA GLN A 414 22.53 -14.66 -0.69
C GLN A 414 21.41 -14.48 -1.73
N ARG A 415 20.26 -13.95 -1.31
CA ARG A 415 19.10 -13.77 -2.20
C ARG A 415 19.27 -12.59 -3.16
N LEU A 416 19.86 -11.48 -2.72
CA LEU A 416 19.86 -10.21 -3.45
C LEU A 416 21.18 -9.88 -4.16
N LEU A 417 22.31 -10.43 -3.70
CA LEU A 417 23.65 -10.14 -4.27
C LEU A 417 24.26 -11.32 -5.04
N GLY A 418 23.50 -12.39 -5.27
CA GLY A 418 23.91 -13.51 -6.13
C GLY A 418 24.49 -13.09 -7.49
N PRO A 419 23.94 -12.09 -8.21
CA PRO A 419 24.49 -11.67 -9.51
C PRO A 419 25.93 -11.12 -9.44
N VAL A 420 26.32 -10.51 -8.31
CA VAL A 420 27.63 -9.86 -8.13
C VAL A 420 28.61 -10.69 -7.29
N GLU A 421 28.17 -11.86 -6.80
CA GLU A 421 28.99 -12.77 -6.01
C GLU A 421 30.31 -13.15 -6.72
N SER A 422 30.25 -13.38 -8.04
CA SER A 422 31.43 -13.76 -8.82
C SER A 422 32.50 -12.67 -8.87
N ILE A 423 32.10 -11.39 -8.79
CA ILE A 423 33.00 -10.23 -8.73
C ILE A 423 33.67 -10.18 -7.37
N MET A 424 32.89 -10.33 -6.29
CA MET A 424 33.40 -10.34 -4.91
C MET A 424 34.45 -11.43 -4.68
N ARG A 425 34.27 -12.62 -5.26
CA ARG A 425 35.25 -13.73 -5.14
C ARG A 425 36.59 -13.44 -5.81
N ARG A 426 36.62 -12.54 -6.80
CA ARG A 426 37.83 -12.15 -7.53
C ARG A 426 38.61 -11.07 -6.76
N ASP A 427 37.92 -10.16 -6.08
CA ASP A 427 38.49 -9.01 -5.36
C ASP A 427 39.00 -9.33 -3.94
N ASP A 428 39.30 -10.60 -3.64
CA ASP A 428 39.74 -11.06 -2.32
C ASP A 428 41.08 -10.41 -1.90
N PRO A 429 41.08 -9.54 -0.87
CA PRO A 429 42.27 -8.79 -0.46
C PRO A 429 43.41 -9.69 0.07
N ARG A 430 43.12 -10.94 0.44
CA ARG A 430 44.15 -11.90 0.88
C ARG A 430 45.04 -12.34 -0.27
N LYS A 431 44.53 -12.36 -1.50
CA LYS A 431 45.25 -12.85 -2.70
C LYS A 431 46.15 -11.79 -3.32
N ALA A 432 45.83 -10.51 -3.16
CA ALA A 432 46.61 -9.40 -3.72
C ALA A 432 47.98 -9.18 -3.02
N SER A 433 48.23 -9.86 -1.90
CA SER A 433 49.45 -9.73 -1.11
C SER A 433 50.38 -10.97 -1.19
N SER A 434 50.14 -11.88 -2.14
CA SER A 434 51.00 -13.07 -2.38
C SER A 434 51.90 -12.90 -3.58
#